data_AF-A0A7C2KNK7-F1
#
_entry.id   AF-A0A7C2KNK7-F1
#
_cell.length_a   1.000
_cell.length_b   1.000
_cell.length_c   1.000
_cell.angle_alpha   90.00
_cell.angle_beta   90.00
_cell.angle_gamma   90.00
#
_symmetry.space_group_name_H-M   'P 1'
#
loop_
_entity.id
_entity.type
_entity.pdbx_description
1 polymer ?
#
loop_
_entity_poly.entity_id
_entity_poly.type
_entity_poly.pdbx_seq_one_letter_code
_entity_poly.pdbx_strand_id
1 'polypeptide(L)'
;MSSQKKATVVSTSVATLLLTIKLLIGVASGSVAVLASAIDSLLDMLVSVLNFFAIKKSEENPDEEYHYGKGKVQAIAAVIEGTVITISGIYIIYEAVMKLVKGGETTLLAPSFVAMLLSIVITYGLVKYLQRTAKETNSLVIKADALHYQTDLWSNGAVLMALGLVWISGYHEIDALFGLAIGLYIIYSAYAIIVEGVEILLDKALEGEIVASIGEILSKHPKITSYHWLRTRSDGTTNFVEFHMVLRPNMLLLEAHRIADEVEEKMMELDRKKRWIITPHFDPYDDEAVNDAILNGTPLMETPSAEVKI
;
A
#
# COMPACT_ATOMS: atom_id res chain seq x y z
N MET A 1 -17.38 12.39 -1.09
CA MET A 1 -16.52 11.21 -1.38
C MET A 1 -15.09 11.67 -1.44
N SER A 2 -14.19 11.00 -0.72
CA SER A 2 -12.74 11.24 -0.78
C SER A 2 -12.19 11.02 -2.19
N SER A 3 -10.98 11.53 -2.46
CA SER A 3 -10.28 11.28 -3.73
C SER A 3 -10.00 9.78 -3.92
N GLN A 4 -9.67 9.05 -2.85
CA GLN A 4 -9.45 7.60 -2.88
C GLN A 4 -10.70 6.85 -3.34
N LYS A 5 -11.86 7.16 -2.73
CA LYS A 5 -13.13 6.52 -3.08
C LYS A 5 -13.58 6.85 -4.50
N LYS A 6 -13.36 8.09 -4.96
CA LYS A 6 -13.60 8.46 -6.37
C LYS A 6 -12.71 7.64 -7.30
N ALA A 7 -11.44 7.47 -6.97
CA ALA A 7 -10.51 6.66 -7.76
C ALA A 7 -10.99 5.21 -7.90
N THR A 8 -11.37 4.55 -6.81
CA THR A 8 -11.88 3.18 -6.85
C THR A 8 -13.19 3.05 -7.63
N VAL A 9 -14.07 4.07 -7.60
CA VAL A 9 -15.30 4.06 -8.40
C VAL A 9 -14.98 4.20 -9.88
N VAL A 10 -14.02 5.05 -10.24
CA VAL A 10 -13.57 5.19 -11.63
C VAL A 10 -12.92 3.89 -12.12
N SER A 11 -12.00 3.28 -11.36
CA SER A 11 -11.37 2.01 -11.75
C SER A 11 -12.41 0.90 -11.89
N THR A 12 -13.29 0.71 -10.91
CA THR A 12 -14.38 -0.27 -10.98
C THR A 12 -15.29 -0.04 -12.20
N SER A 13 -15.62 1.22 -12.51
CA SER A 13 -16.48 1.55 -13.65
C SER A 13 -15.81 1.25 -14.99
N VAL A 14 -14.51 1.55 -15.10
CA VAL A 14 -13.70 1.24 -16.28
C VAL A 14 -13.53 -0.28 -16.43
N ALA A 15 -13.24 -1.00 -15.35
CA ALA A 15 -13.14 -2.45 -15.34
C ALA A 15 -14.42 -3.13 -15.84
N THR A 16 -15.57 -2.68 -15.32
CA THR A 16 -16.89 -3.18 -15.72
C THR A 16 -17.18 -2.90 -17.19
N LEU A 17 -16.82 -1.70 -17.68
CA LEU A 17 -16.97 -1.34 -19.08
C LEU A 17 -16.11 -2.22 -19.99
N LEU A 18 -14.82 -2.41 -19.65
CA LEU A 18 -13.90 -3.25 -20.42
C LEU A 18 -14.35 -4.72 -20.44
N LEU A 19 -14.78 -5.26 -19.30
CA LEU A 19 -15.38 -6.59 -19.21
C LEU A 19 -16.57 -6.73 -20.16
N THR A 20 -17.50 -5.77 -20.13
CA THR A 20 -18.72 -5.80 -20.96
C THR A 20 -18.36 -5.78 -22.46
N ILE A 21 -17.45 -4.90 -22.86
CA ILE A 21 -17.00 -4.79 -24.26
C ILE A 21 -16.35 -6.10 -24.72
N LYS A 22 -15.40 -6.63 -23.95
CA LYS A 22 -14.68 -7.87 -24.30
C LYS A 22 -15.62 -9.06 -24.35
N LEU A 23 -16.58 -9.17 -23.42
CA LEU A 23 -17.54 -10.27 -23.40
C LEU A 23 -18.49 -10.22 -24.61
N LEU A 24 -19.01 -9.03 -24.96
CA LEU A 24 -19.85 -8.87 -26.15
C LEU A 24 -19.10 -9.20 -27.44
N ILE A 25 -17.87 -8.68 -27.61
CA ILE A 25 -17.04 -8.97 -28.78
C ILE A 25 -16.66 -10.44 -28.82
N GLY A 26 -16.32 -11.04 -27.68
CA GLY A 26 -15.94 -12.45 -27.57
C GLY A 26 -17.07 -13.39 -27.98
N VAL A 27 -18.28 -13.16 -27.49
CA VAL A 27 -19.48 -13.94 -27.87
C VAL A 27 -19.84 -13.71 -29.34
N ALA A 28 -19.88 -12.46 -29.80
CA ALA A 28 -20.28 -12.13 -31.17
C ALA A 28 -19.28 -12.64 -32.22
N SER A 29 -17.98 -12.63 -31.90
CA SER A 29 -16.92 -13.13 -32.79
C SER A 29 -16.68 -14.64 -32.69
N GLY A 30 -17.19 -15.29 -31.65
CA GLY A 30 -16.86 -16.69 -31.31
C GLY A 30 -15.39 -16.88 -30.92
N SER A 31 -14.66 -15.81 -30.60
CA SER A 31 -13.23 -15.87 -30.32
C SER A 31 -12.95 -16.32 -28.90
N VAL A 32 -12.39 -17.53 -28.76
CA VAL A 32 -11.93 -18.07 -27.48
C VAL A 32 -10.86 -17.18 -26.84
N ALA A 33 -9.99 -16.56 -27.64
CA ALA A 33 -8.95 -15.66 -27.14
C ALA A 33 -9.53 -14.36 -26.54
N VAL A 34 -10.58 -13.80 -27.15
CA VAL A 34 -11.25 -12.60 -26.61
C VAL A 34 -12.05 -12.96 -25.37
N LEU A 35 -12.72 -14.12 -25.34
CA LEU A 35 -13.40 -14.63 -24.15
C LEU A 35 -12.44 -14.87 -22.98
N ALA A 36 -11.25 -15.43 -23.24
CA ALA A 36 -10.21 -15.57 -22.22
C ALA A 36 -9.80 -14.19 -21.66
N SER A 37 -9.57 -13.21 -22.52
CA SER A 37 -9.25 -11.83 -22.09
C SER A 37 -10.39 -11.14 -21.31
N ALA A 38 -11.62 -11.62 -21.47
CA ALA A 38 -12.78 -11.12 -20.71
C ALA A 38 -12.80 -11.71 -19.29
N ILE A 39 -12.29 -12.94 -19.08
CA ILE A 39 -12.11 -13.52 -17.75
C ILE A 39 -11.08 -12.71 -16.95
N ASP A 40 -9.99 -12.29 -17.60
CA ASP A 40 -9.02 -11.40 -16.95
C ASP A 40 -9.68 -10.09 -16.50
N SER A 41 -10.46 -9.45 -17.37
CA SER A 41 -11.21 -8.24 -17.00
C SER A 41 -12.32 -8.46 -15.97
N LEU A 42 -12.78 -9.71 -15.76
CA LEU A 42 -13.64 -10.05 -14.64
C LEU A 42 -12.86 -10.05 -13.32
N LEU A 43 -11.65 -10.61 -13.32
CA LEU A 43 -10.77 -10.56 -12.15
C LEU A 43 -10.40 -9.10 -11.80
N ASP A 44 -10.09 -8.27 -12.80
CA ASP A 44 -9.83 -6.83 -12.61
C ASP A 44 -11.01 -6.12 -11.93
N MET A 45 -12.23 -6.43 -12.37
CA MET A 45 -13.44 -5.88 -11.79
C MET A 45 -13.62 -6.33 -10.34
N LEU A 46 -13.36 -7.61 -10.03
CA LEU A 46 -13.46 -8.13 -8.66
C LEU A 46 -12.42 -7.48 -7.73
N VAL A 47 -11.16 -7.33 -8.19
CA VAL A 47 -10.11 -6.64 -7.44
C VAL A 47 -10.48 -5.17 -7.21
N SER A 48 -10.97 -4.47 -8.23
CA SER A 48 -11.45 -3.08 -8.11
C SER A 48 -12.58 -2.94 -7.08
N VAL A 49 -13.51 -3.90 -7.04
CA VAL A 49 -14.59 -3.94 -6.05
C VAL A 49 -14.04 -4.15 -4.65
N LEU A 50 -13.10 -5.10 -4.47
CA LEU A 50 -12.42 -5.30 -3.19
C LEU A 50 -11.71 -4.03 -2.73
N ASN A 51 -11.03 -3.33 -3.63
CA ASN A 51 -10.37 -2.06 -3.37
C ASN A 51 -11.35 -0.97 -2.93
N PHE A 52 -12.51 -0.84 -3.59
CA PHE A 52 -13.58 0.05 -3.16
C PHE A 52 -14.05 -0.25 -1.73
N PHE A 53 -14.27 -1.54 -1.40
CA PHE A 53 -14.66 -1.94 -0.06
C PHE A 53 -13.58 -1.66 0.97
N ALA A 54 -12.31 -1.91 0.64
CA ALA A 54 -11.17 -1.65 1.52
C ALA A 54 -11.05 -0.17 1.86
N ILE A 55 -11.11 0.71 0.86
CA ILE A 55 -11.13 2.17 1.06
C ILE A 55 -12.33 2.57 1.91
N LYS A 56 -13.54 2.14 1.51
CA LYS A 56 -14.78 2.49 2.25
C LYS A 56 -14.68 2.09 3.72
N LYS A 57 -14.16 0.89 4.02
CA LYS A 57 -14.06 0.36 5.38
C LYS A 57 -12.97 1.08 6.17
N SER A 58 -11.85 1.42 5.54
CA SER A 58 -10.75 2.15 6.20
C SER A 58 -11.10 3.60 6.55
N GLU A 59 -12.03 4.22 5.84
CA GLU A 59 -12.50 5.59 6.10
C GLU A 59 -13.58 5.65 7.18
N GLU A 60 -14.07 4.50 7.69
CA GLU A 60 -14.99 4.48 8.82
C GLU A 60 -14.28 4.99 10.08
N ASN A 61 -15.01 5.76 10.89
CA ASN A 61 -14.53 6.15 12.21
C ASN A 61 -14.43 4.92 13.12
N PRO A 62 -13.59 4.98 14.17
CA PRO A 62 -13.57 3.96 15.22
C PRO A 62 -14.96 3.70 15.80
N ASP A 63 -15.20 2.44 16.18
CA ASP A 63 -16.45 1.97 16.79
C ASP A 63 -16.14 1.13 18.04
N GLU A 64 -17.17 0.61 18.71
CA GLU A 64 -17.03 -0.17 19.95
C GLU A 64 -16.29 -1.51 19.78
N GLU A 65 -16.17 -2.02 18.55
CA GLU A 65 -15.45 -3.27 18.26
C GLU A 65 -14.01 -2.99 17.80
N TYR A 66 -13.80 -1.88 17.08
CA TYR A 66 -12.53 -1.45 16.51
C TYR A 66 -12.15 -0.05 17.01
N HIS A 67 -11.64 0.04 18.24
CA HIS A 67 -11.30 1.30 18.94
C HIS A 67 -10.27 2.18 18.22
N TYR A 68 -9.39 1.59 17.41
CA TYR A 68 -8.40 2.33 16.61
C TYR A 68 -8.82 2.52 15.14
N GLY A 69 -10.04 2.12 14.80
CA GLY A 69 -10.55 2.13 13.43
C GLY A 69 -10.04 0.96 12.59
N LYS A 70 -10.23 1.09 11.27
CA LYS A 70 -10.03 -0.01 10.30
C LYS A 70 -9.03 0.34 9.20
N GLY A 71 -8.08 1.25 9.48
CA GLY A 71 -7.08 1.71 8.50
C GLY A 71 -6.27 0.57 7.88
N LYS A 72 -5.86 -0.42 8.69
CA LYS A 72 -5.09 -1.60 8.25
C LYS A 72 -5.79 -2.44 7.16
N VAL A 73 -7.10 -2.31 6.96
CA VAL A 73 -7.81 -2.98 5.86
C VAL A 73 -7.22 -2.60 4.49
N GLN A 74 -6.72 -1.36 4.33
CA GLN A 74 -6.01 -0.96 3.10
C GLN A 74 -4.76 -1.80 2.87
N ALA A 75 -3.97 -2.03 3.92
CA ALA A 75 -2.75 -2.84 3.83
C ALA A 75 -3.06 -4.31 3.48
N ILE A 76 -4.12 -4.87 4.09
CA ILE A 76 -4.58 -6.24 3.75
C ILE A 76 -4.95 -6.34 2.27
N ALA A 77 -5.77 -5.41 1.78
CA ALA A 77 -6.19 -5.41 0.38
C ALA A 77 -5.00 -5.27 -0.59
N ALA A 78 -4.06 -4.37 -0.30
CA ALA A 78 -2.88 -4.18 -1.11
C ALA A 78 -1.93 -5.39 -1.12
N VAL A 79 -1.82 -6.12 0.00
CA VAL A 79 -1.03 -7.37 0.05
C VAL A 79 -1.70 -8.48 -0.78
N ILE A 80 -3.03 -8.61 -0.69
CA ILE A 80 -3.80 -9.54 -1.51
C ILE A 80 -3.60 -9.23 -3.00
N GLU A 81 -3.78 -7.97 -3.38
CA GLU A 81 -3.62 -7.52 -4.77
C GLU A 81 -2.18 -7.69 -5.27
N GLY A 82 -1.17 -7.26 -4.49
CA GLY A 82 0.24 -7.48 -4.81
C GLY A 82 0.58 -8.96 -5.01
N THR A 83 -0.04 -9.85 -4.22
CA THR A 83 0.12 -11.31 -4.39
C THR A 83 -0.49 -11.79 -5.70
N VAL A 84 -1.68 -11.32 -6.06
CA VAL A 84 -2.32 -11.64 -7.36
C VAL A 84 -1.44 -11.16 -8.51
N ILE A 85 -0.93 -9.92 -8.47
CA ILE A 85 -0.02 -9.37 -9.48
C ILE A 85 1.25 -10.22 -9.60
N THR A 86 1.81 -10.66 -8.46
CA THR A 86 3.01 -11.52 -8.44
C THR A 86 2.74 -12.86 -9.12
N ILE A 87 1.59 -13.50 -8.84
CA ILE A 87 1.18 -14.75 -9.48
C ILE A 87 1.02 -14.56 -10.99
N SER A 88 0.39 -13.45 -11.43
CA SER A 88 0.26 -13.11 -12.84
C SER A 88 1.62 -12.92 -13.52
N GLY A 89 2.56 -12.24 -12.86
CA GLY A 89 3.93 -12.09 -13.36
C GLY A 89 4.67 -13.42 -13.51
N ILE A 90 4.54 -14.34 -12.54
CA ILE A 90 5.10 -15.70 -12.61
C ILE A 90 4.48 -16.48 -13.77
N TYR A 91 3.17 -16.36 -13.97
CA TYR A 91 2.47 -17.01 -15.08
C TYR A 91 2.95 -16.49 -16.45
N ILE A 92 3.15 -15.18 -16.60
CA ILE A 92 3.71 -14.59 -17.83
C ILE A 92 5.12 -15.13 -18.11
N ILE A 93 5.98 -15.22 -17.08
CA ILE A 93 7.32 -15.80 -17.22
C ILE A 93 7.22 -17.26 -17.65
N TYR A 94 6.33 -18.03 -17.04
CA TYR A 94 6.10 -19.43 -17.40
C TYR A 94 5.69 -19.58 -18.87
N GLU A 95 4.69 -18.83 -19.32
CA GLU A 95 4.25 -18.85 -20.73
C GLU A 95 5.37 -18.45 -21.70
N ALA A 96 6.16 -17.43 -21.34
CA ALA A 96 7.31 -17.00 -22.13
C ALA A 96 8.39 -18.10 -22.24
N VAL A 97 8.73 -18.78 -21.14
CA VAL A 97 9.66 -19.92 -21.15
C VAL A 97 9.10 -21.07 -21.98
N MET A 98 7.82 -21.40 -21.81
CA MET A 98 7.17 -22.48 -22.55
C MET A 98 7.18 -22.22 -24.06
N LYS A 99 7.01 -20.96 -24.47
CA LYS A 99 7.09 -20.54 -25.85
C LYS A 99 8.50 -20.68 -26.44
N LEU A 100 9.55 -20.36 -25.68
CA LEU A 100 10.94 -20.58 -26.10
C LEU A 100 11.26 -22.07 -26.27
N VAL A 101 10.72 -22.93 -25.40
CA VAL A 101 11.03 -24.37 -25.40
C VAL A 101 10.25 -25.13 -26.47
N LYS A 102 8.94 -24.89 -26.57
CA LYS A 102 8.06 -25.66 -27.47
C LYS A 102 8.02 -25.11 -28.90
N GLY A 103 8.45 -23.87 -29.09
CA GLY A 103 8.12 -23.10 -30.29
C GLY A 103 6.63 -22.76 -30.33
N GLY A 104 6.28 -21.68 -31.01
CA GLY A 104 4.89 -21.28 -31.18
C GLY A 104 4.76 -20.00 -32.00
N GLU A 105 3.87 -20.01 -32.98
CA GLU A 105 3.55 -18.82 -33.75
C GLU A 105 2.69 -17.86 -32.93
N THR A 106 3.05 -16.58 -32.95
CA THR A 106 2.24 -15.53 -32.36
C THR A 106 1.29 -15.03 -33.44
N THR A 107 0.06 -15.55 -33.48
CA THR A 107 -0.97 -15.07 -34.40
C THR A 107 -2.10 -14.43 -33.61
N LEU A 108 -2.44 -13.20 -33.99
CA LEU A 108 -3.59 -12.49 -33.43
C LEU A 108 -4.69 -12.41 -34.49
N LEU A 109 -5.85 -12.95 -34.14
CA LEU A 109 -7.06 -12.77 -34.93
C LEU A 109 -7.41 -11.27 -34.99
N ALA A 110 -7.77 -10.75 -36.17
CA ALA A 110 -8.04 -9.33 -36.39
C ALA A 110 -9.01 -8.68 -35.37
N PRO A 111 -10.09 -9.34 -34.90
CA PRO A 111 -10.96 -8.80 -33.85
C PRO A 111 -10.26 -8.59 -32.50
N SER A 112 -9.30 -9.46 -32.17
CA SER A 112 -8.54 -9.40 -30.91
C SER A 112 -7.56 -8.21 -30.89
N PHE A 113 -7.02 -7.83 -32.06
CA PHE A 113 -6.16 -6.66 -32.19
C PHE A 113 -6.91 -5.34 -31.88
N VAL A 114 -8.12 -5.17 -32.42
CA VAL A 114 -8.95 -3.98 -32.17
C VAL A 114 -9.36 -3.89 -30.70
N ALA A 115 -9.79 -5.00 -30.10
CA ALA A 115 -10.16 -5.06 -28.69
C ALA A 115 -8.97 -4.73 -27.76
N MET A 116 -7.77 -5.21 -28.10
CA MET A 116 -6.54 -4.93 -27.37
C MET A 116 -6.12 -3.45 -27.49
N LEU A 117 -6.19 -2.87 -28.69
CA LEU A 117 -5.86 -1.45 -28.89
C LEU A 117 -6.79 -0.52 -28.11
N LEU A 118 -8.10 -0.81 -28.14
CA LEU A 118 -9.09 -0.07 -27.32
C LEU A 118 -8.81 -0.21 -25.82
N SER A 119 -8.48 -1.42 -25.37
CA SER A 119 -8.15 -1.68 -23.97
C SER A 119 -6.92 -0.86 -23.53
N ILE A 120 -5.86 -0.84 -24.34
CA ILE A 120 -4.64 -0.06 -24.05
C ILE A 120 -4.94 1.43 -23.87
N VAL A 121 -5.74 2.03 -24.77
CA VAL A 121 -6.07 3.46 -24.70
C VAL A 121 -6.84 3.80 -23.42
N ILE A 122 -7.85 2.99 -23.09
CA ILE A 122 -8.67 3.18 -21.90
C ILE A 122 -7.83 2.96 -20.63
N THR A 123 -7.07 1.86 -20.57
CA THR A 123 -6.22 1.52 -19.42
C THR A 123 -5.12 2.55 -19.21
N TYR A 124 -4.52 3.10 -20.27
CA TYR A 124 -3.53 4.17 -20.14
C TYR A 124 -4.10 5.42 -19.44
N GLY A 125 -5.30 5.83 -19.82
CA GLY A 125 -6.00 6.94 -19.16
C GLY A 125 -6.27 6.66 -17.69
N LEU A 126 -6.73 5.44 -17.38
CA LEU A 126 -6.97 4.99 -16.00
C LEU A 126 -5.68 4.99 -15.16
N VAL A 127 -4.60 4.38 -15.66
CA VAL A 127 -3.30 4.31 -14.96
C VAL A 127 -2.79 5.70 -14.62
N LYS A 128 -2.86 6.66 -15.55
CA LYS A 128 -2.43 8.04 -15.28
C LYS A 128 -3.24 8.70 -14.17
N TYR A 129 -4.55 8.47 -14.16
CA TYR A 129 -5.43 8.99 -13.12
C TYR A 129 -5.17 8.35 -11.75
N LEU A 130 -4.99 7.02 -11.70
CA LEU A 130 -4.69 6.29 -10.46
C LEU A 130 -3.32 6.67 -9.91
N GLN A 131 -2.27 6.74 -10.76
CA GLN A 131 -0.93 7.16 -10.32
C GLN A 131 -0.92 8.57 -9.74
N ARG A 132 -1.69 9.50 -10.33
CA ARG A 132 -1.83 10.84 -9.77
C ARG A 132 -2.51 10.80 -8.40
N THR A 133 -3.61 10.06 -8.28
CA THR A 133 -4.35 9.94 -7.02
C THR A 133 -3.52 9.24 -5.93
N ALA A 134 -2.75 8.20 -6.29
CA ALA A 134 -1.85 7.50 -5.40
C ALA A 134 -0.79 8.45 -4.81
N LYS A 135 -0.21 9.32 -5.63
CA LYS A 135 0.75 10.34 -5.19
C LYS A 135 0.13 11.41 -4.29
N GLU A 136 -1.10 11.84 -4.60
CA GLU A 136 -1.81 12.86 -3.83
C GLU A 136 -2.27 12.33 -2.46
N THR A 137 -2.67 11.06 -2.39
CA THR A 137 -3.32 10.48 -1.19
C THR A 137 -2.43 9.54 -0.38
N ASN A 138 -1.28 9.12 -0.93
CA ASN A 138 -0.40 8.09 -0.38
C ASN A 138 -1.13 6.78 0.01
N SER A 139 -2.27 6.48 -0.65
CA SER A 139 -3.04 5.27 -0.36
C SER A 139 -2.39 4.04 -0.99
N LEU A 140 -2.11 3.05 -0.15
CA LEU A 140 -1.47 1.81 -0.59
C LEU A 140 -2.37 1.00 -1.53
N VAL A 141 -3.69 1.01 -1.30
CA VAL A 141 -4.67 0.36 -2.19
C VAL A 141 -4.66 0.99 -3.58
N ILE A 142 -4.63 2.33 -3.67
CA ILE A 142 -4.61 3.00 -4.99
C ILE A 142 -3.26 2.80 -5.70
N LYS A 143 -2.15 2.68 -4.96
CA LYS A 143 -0.85 2.29 -5.52
C LYS A 143 -0.90 0.88 -6.12
N ALA A 144 -1.51 -0.07 -5.41
CA ALA A 144 -1.69 -1.45 -5.88
C ALA A 144 -2.56 -1.51 -7.14
N ASP A 145 -3.73 -0.85 -7.13
CA ASP A 145 -4.65 -0.75 -8.27
C ASP A 145 -3.96 -0.13 -9.50
N ALA A 146 -3.17 0.94 -9.29
CA ALA A 146 -2.38 1.56 -10.36
C ALA A 146 -1.35 0.60 -10.96
N LEU A 147 -0.69 -0.22 -10.12
CA LEU A 147 0.31 -1.19 -10.56
C LEU A 147 -0.32 -2.37 -11.31
N HIS A 148 -1.49 -2.84 -10.87
CA HIS A 148 -2.26 -3.87 -11.57
C HIS A 148 -2.57 -3.42 -13.00
N TYR A 149 -3.22 -2.27 -13.18
CA TYR A 149 -3.54 -1.78 -14.52
C TYR A 149 -2.30 -1.39 -15.33
N GLN A 150 -1.21 -0.99 -14.68
CA GLN A 150 0.06 -0.75 -15.35
C GLN A 150 0.66 -2.07 -15.88
N THR A 151 0.52 -3.16 -15.14
CA THR A 151 0.90 -4.52 -15.55
C THR A 151 0.14 -4.93 -16.81
N ASP A 152 -1.16 -4.69 -16.86
CA ASP A 152 -1.98 -4.97 -18.06
C ASP A 152 -1.52 -4.13 -19.26
N LEU A 153 -1.27 -2.84 -19.03
CA LEU A 153 -0.82 -1.93 -20.08
C LEU A 153 0.53 -2.38 -20.68
N TRP A 154 1.50 -2.70 -19.83
CA TRP A 154 2.81 -3.16 -20.29
C TRP A 154 2.74 -4.51 -20.97
N SER A 155 1.98 -5.47 -20.43
CA SER A 155 1.82 -6.79 -21.01
C SER A 155 1.19 -6.71 -22.40
N ASN A 156 0.08 -5.96 -22.55
CA ASN A 156 -0.55 -5.75 -23.85
C ASN A 156 0.35 -4.97 -24.82
N GLY A 157 1.09 -3.97 -24.33
CA GLY A 157 2.07 -3.23 -25.12
C GLY A 157 3.22 -4.10 -25.62
N ALA A 158 3.71 -5.02 -24.80
CA ALA A 158 4.74 -5.99 -25.19
C ALA A 158 4.27 -6.88 -26.32
N VAL A 159 3.07 -7.45 -26.19
CA VAL A 159 2.48 -8.30 -27.22
C VAL A 159 2.37 -7.53 -28.53
N LEU A 160 1.91 -6.28 -28.51
CA LEU A 160 1.85 -5.44 -29.71
C LEU A 160 3.22 -5.17 -30.33
N MET A 161 4.21 -4.80 -29.51
CA MET A 161 5.58 -4.56 -30.00
C MET A 161 6.19 -5.84 -30.58
N ALA A 162 6.02 -6.97 -29.90
CA ALA A 162 6.51 -8.26 -30.34
C ALA A 162 5.90 -8.67 -31.68
N LEU A 163 4.59 -8.53 -31.88
CA LEU A 163 3.96 -8.80 -33.17
C LEU A 163 4.50 -7.92 -34.30
N GLY A 164 4.67 -6.62 -34.03
CA GLY A 164 5.24 -5.70 -35.01
C GLY A 164 6.65 -6.11 -35.41
N LEU A 165 7.47 -6.51 -34.44
CA LEU A 165 8.83 -7.00 -34.69
C LEU A 165 8.86 -8.37 -35.37
N VAL A 166 7.98 -9.30 -35.00
CA VAL A 166 7.81 -10.60 -35.65
C VAL A 166 7.39 -10.42 -37.11
N TRP A 167 6.47 -9.49 -37.40
CA TRP A 167 6.03 -9.21 -38.76
C TRP A 167 7.16 -8.68 -39.65
N ILE A 168 8.09 -7.91 -39.09
CA ILE A 168 9.24 -7.36 -39.83
C ILE A 168 10.39 -8.37 -39.94
N SER A 169 10.68 -9.11 -38.86
CA SER A 169 11.92 -9.88 -38.70
C SER A 169 11.75 -11.39 -38.85
N GLY A 170 10.54 -11.93 -38.67
CA GLY A 170 10.25 -13.37 -38.68
C GLY A 170 10.66 -14.12 -37.39
N TYR A 171 11.29 -13.47 -36.42
CA TYR A 171 11.75 -14.13 -35.18
C TYR A 171 10.67 -14.14 -34.10
N HIS A 172 10.02 -15.30 -33.91
CA HIS A 172 8.96 -15.51 -32.93
C HIS A 172 9.45 -15.49 -31.47
N GLU A 173 10.75 -15.68 -31.25
CA GLU A 173 11.41 -15.70 -29.94
C GLU A 173 11.43 -14.33 -29.25
N ILE A 174 11.30 -13.25 -30.04
CA ILE A 174 11.27 -11.87 -29.53
C ILE A 174 10.14 -11.67 -28.53
N ASP A 175 8.95 -12.25 -28.78
CA ASP A 175 7.79 -12.13 -27.88
C ASP A 175 8.08 -12.71 -26.50
N ALA A 176 8.74 -13.86 -26.45
CA ALA A 176 9.09 -14.49 -25.18
C ALA A 176 10.14 -13.69 -24.39
N LEU A 177 11.10 -13.03 -25.05
CA LEU A 177 12.05 -12.16 -24.36
C LEU A 177 11.35 -10.95 -23.72
N PHE A 178 10.40 -10.35 -24.42
CA PHE A 178 9.58 -9.26 -23.86
C PHE A 178 8.71 -9.75 -22.69
N GLY A 179 8.07 -10.90 -22.82
CA GLY A 179 7.29 -11.53 -21.75
C GLY A 179 8.13 -11.78 -20.49
N LEU A 180 9.34 -12.33 -20.64
CA LEU A 180 10.28 -12.53 -19.53
C LEU A 180 10.66 -11.22 -18.85
N ALA A 181 11.07 -10.22 -19.63
CA ALA A 181 11.50 -8.92 -19.11
C ALA A 181 10.38 -8.21 -18.32
N ILE A 182 9.16 -8.22 -18.86
CA ILE A 182 8.01 -7.56 -18.23
C ILE A 182 7.53 -8.35 -17.02
N GLY A 183 7.49 -9.68 -17.08
CA GLY A 183 7.15 -10.51 -15.92
C GLY A 183 8.06 -10.25 -14.73
N LEU A 184 9.38 -10.13 -14.95
CA LEU A 184 10.34 -9.78 -13.90
C LEU A 184 10.11 -8.37 -13.34
N TYR A 185 9.85 -7.39 -14.21
CA TYR A 185 9.54 -6.02 -13.80
C TYR A 185 8.25 -5.92 -12.95
N ILE A 186 7.22 -6.68 -13.32
CA ILE A 186 5.94 -6.76 -12.59
C ILE A 186 6.17 -7.32 -11.18
N ILE A 187 6.87 -8.46 -11.07
CA ILE A 187 7.15 -9.09 -9.78
C ILE A 187 7.96 -8.16 -8.88
N TYR A 188 9.00 -7.50 -9.42
CA TYR A 188 9.79 -6.53 -8.68
C TYR A 188 8.94 -5.37 -8.15
N SER A 189 8.02 -4.85 -8.97
CA SER A 189 7.14 -3.75 -8.60
C SER A 189 6.11 -4.18 -7.53
N ALA A 190 5.56 -5.39 -7.66
CA ALA A 190 4.59 -5.93 -6.72
C ALA A 190 5.20 -6.23 -5.35
N TYR A 191 6.45 -6.68 -5.32
CA TYR A 191 7.20 -6.94 -4.10
C TYR A 191 7.25 -5.71 -3.18
N ALA A 192 7.52 -4.53 -3.72
CA ALA A 192 7.56 -3.29 -2.95
C ALA A 192 6.22 -3.00 -2.24
N ILE A 193 5.09 -3.22 -2.92
CA ILE A 193 3.74 -3.00 -2.37
C ILE A 193 3.43 -4.02 -1.27
N ILE A 194 3.77 -5.30 -1.48
CA ILE A 194 3.58 -6.36 -0.48
C ILE A 194 4.38 -6.02 0.78
N VAL A 195 5.64 -5.63 0.62
CA VAL A 195 6.51 -5.26 1.75
C VAL A 195 5.92 -4.08 2.52
N GLU A 196 5.55 -3.00 1.83
CA GLU A 196 4.93 -1.81 2.47
C GLU A 196 3.65 -2.20 3.22
N GLY A 197 2.81 -3.07 2.65
CA GLY A 197 1.59 -3.56 3.30
C GLY A 197 1.86 -4.44 4.51
N VAL A 198 2.78 -5.39 4.42
CA VAL A 198 3.17 -6.25 5.56
C VAL A 198 3.77 -5.43 6.69
N GLU A 199 4.59 -4.43 6.37
CA GLU A 199 5.19 -3.53 7.35
C GLU A 199 4.13 -2.72 8.11
N ILE A 200 3.08 -2.24 7.45
CA ILE A 200 1.93 -1.59 8.12
C ILE A 200 1.20 -2.59 9.04
N LEU A 201 1.05 -3.84 8.63
CA LEU A 201 0.39 -4.85 9.45
C LEU A 201 1.19 -5.19 10.71
N LEU A 202 2.52 -5.24 10.59
CA LEU A 202 3.47 -5.49 11.67
C LEU A 202 3.77 -4.27 12.55
N ASP A 203 3.06 -3.15 12.34
CA ASP A 203 3.27 -1.90 13.09
C ASP A 203 4.70 -1.38 13.01
N LYS A 204 5.29 -1.40 11.80
CA LYS A 204 6.59 -0.77 11.54
C LYS A 204 6.57 0.70 11.98
N ALA A 205 7.68 1.13 12.56
CA ALA A 205 7.92 2.51 12.94
C ALA A 205 7.69 3.49 11.77
N LEU A 206 7.34 4.73 12.11
CA LEU A 206 7.28 5.81 11.14
C LEU A 206 8.65 6.03 10.48
N GLU A 207 8.66 6.79 9.38
CA GLU A 207 9.89 7.14 8.67
C GLU A 207 10.91 7.79 9.63
N GLY A 208 12.18 7.42 9.49
CA GLY A 208 13.24 7.82 10.43
C GLY A 208 13.38 9.33 10.59
N GLU A 209 13.09 10.11 9.54
CA GLU A 209 13.07 11.57 9.59
C GLU A 209 11.95 12.08 10.52
N ILE A 210 10.73 11.54 10.41
CA ILE A 210 9.60 11.89 11.29
C ILE A 210 9.93 11.52 12.73
N VAL A 211 10.45 10.31 12.97
CA VAL A 211 10.82 9.85 14.32
C VAL A 211 11.91 10.74 14.93
N ALA A 212 12.91 11.15 14.14
CA ALA A 212 13.95 12.07 14.58
C ALA A 212 13.37 13.46 14.92
N SER A 213 12.45 13.99 14.11
CA SER A 213 11.76 15.26 14.40
C SER A 213 10.90 15.19 15.66
N ILE A 214 10.21 14.07 15.92
CA ILE A 214 9.47 13.82 17.17
C ILE A 214 10.43 13.88 18.36
N GLY A 215 11.57 13.19 18.29
CA GLY A 215 12.60 13.24 19.33
C GLY A 215 13.18 14.63 19.54
N GLU A 216 13.35 15.42 18.48
CA GLU A 216 13.81 16.80 18.55
C GLU A 216 12.79 17.72 19.23
N ILE A 217 11.49 17.57 18.94
CA ILE A 217 10.41 18.30 19.61
C ILE A 217 10.43 18.06 21.12
N LEU A 218 10.56 16.79 21.53
CA LEU A 218 10.63 16.40 22.94
C LEU A 218 11.89 16.96 23.61
N SER A 219 13.06 16.78 22.99
CA SER A 219 14.35 17.19 23.56
C SER A 219 14.50 18.70 23.70
N LYS A 220 13.88 19.48 22.81
CA LYS A 220 13.99 20.95 22.84
C LYS A 220 13.00 21.62 23.77
N HIS A 221 12.02 20.90 24.30
CA HIS A 221 11.04 21.50 25.19
C HIS A 221 11.67 21.79 26.57
N PRO A 222 11.69 23.05 27.05
CA PRO A 222 12.48 23.45 28.22
C PRO A 222 12.02 22.87 29.56
N LYS A 223 10.81 22.29 29.59
CA LYS A 223 10.24 21.65 30.79
C LYS A 223 10.30 20.12 30.77
N ILE A 224 10.74 19.52 29.65
CA ILE A 224 10.97 18.08 29.54
C ILE A 224 12.42 17.82 29.94
N THR A 225 12.62 16.92 30.90
CA THR A 225 13.96 16.58 31.39
C THR A 225 14.61 15.53 30.51
N SER A 226 13.86 14.47 30.19
CA SER A 226 14.22 13.41 29.26
C SER A 226 12.94 12.78 28.70
N TYR A 227 13.08 11.91 27.71
CA TYR A 227 12.00 11.07 27.21
C TYR A 227 12.58 9.70 26.90
N HIS A 228 11.76 8.66 27.03
CA HIS A 228 12.17 7.30 26.71
C HIS A 228 10.99 6.52 26.12
N TRP A 229 11.25 5.28 25.70
CA TRP A 229 10.23 4.36 25.15
C TRP A 229 9.36 4.98 24.02
N LEU A 230 9.96 5.80 23.16
CA LEU A 230 9.28 6.35 21.98
C LEU A 230 8.93 5.23 21.00
N ARG A 231 7.64 4.93 20.87
CA ARG A 231 7.08 3.96 19.94
C ARG A 231 6.21 4.69 18.94
N THR A 232 6.41 4.38 17.67
CA THR A 232 5.61 4.95 16.59
C THR A 232 5.14 3.84 15.66
N ARG A 233 3.98 4.04 15.04
CA ARG A 233 3.45 3.14 14.01
C ARG A 233 2.47 3.90 13.12
N SER A 234 2.12 3.33 11.96
CA SER A 234 1.05 3.87 11.11
C SER A 234 0.13 2.75 10.63
N ASP A 235 -1.16 3.05 10.50
CA ASP A 235 -2.12 2.19 9.78
C ASP A 235 -2.29 2.58 8.30
N GLY A 236 -1.43 3.48 7.80
CA GLY A 236 -1.50 4.09 6.47
C GLY A 236 -2.19 5.46 6.48
N THR A 237 -3.26 5.65 7.28
CA THR A 237 -4.07 6.88 7.34
C THR A 237 -3.81 7.71 8.60
N THR A 238 -3.44 7.03 9.67
CA THR A 238 -3.26 7.57 11.02
C THR A 238 -1.87 7.19 11.50
N ASN A 239 -1.16 8.15 12.08
CA ASN A 239 0.08 7.94 12.80
C ASN A 239 -0.25 7.78 14.29
N PHE A 240 0.34 6.78 14.92
CA PHE A 240 0.21 6.54 16.35
C PHE A 240 1.58 6.75 16.99
N VAL A 241 1.60 7.50 18.09
CA VAL A 241 2.83 7.84 18.82
C VAL A 241 2.57 7.62 20.30
N GLU A 242 3.38 6.78 20.91
CA GLU A 242 3.37 6.49 22.35
C GLU A 242 4.76 6.78 22.88
N PHE A 243 4.87 7.46 24.01
CA PHE A 243 6.17 7.77 24.61
C PHE A 243 6.03 8.12 26.07
N HIS A 244 7.14 8.00 26.79
CA HIS A 244 7.27 8.43 28.17
C HIS A 244 7.96 9.79 28.22
N MET A 245 7.35 10.73 28.94
CA MET A 245 7.81 12.11 29.08
C MET A 245 8.23 12.34 30.54
N VAL A 246 9.52 12.55 30.77
CA VAL A 246 10.06 12.80 32.10
C VAL A 246 9.95 14.28 32.46
N LEU A 247 9.18 14.57 33.49
CA LEU A 247 8.88 15.89 34.01
C LEU A 247 9.40 16.02 35.44
N ARG A 248 9.30 17.23 36.01
CA ARG A 248 9.72 17.45 37.40
C ARG A 248 8.72 16.83 38.39
N PRO A 249 9.16 16.17 39.48
CA PRO A 249 8.26 15.44 40.39
C PRO A 249 7.11 16.27 40.97
N ASN A 250 7.38 17.53 41.30
CA ASN A 250 6.43 18.43 41.95
C ASN A 250 5.62 19.30 40.96
N MET A 251 5.58 18.91 39.69
CA MET A 251 4.78 19.60 38.67
C MET A 251 3.29 19.30 38.88
N LEU A 252 2.45 20.33 38.77
CA LEU A 252 1.00 20.12 38.77
C LEU A 252 0.61 19.32 37.53
N LEU A 253 -0.29 18.33 37.69
CA LEU A 253 -0.80 17.54 36.56
C LEU A 253 -1.37 18.42 35.43
N LEU A 254 -1.99 19.55 35.78
CA LEU A 254 -2.48 20.53 34.81
C LEU A 254 -1.34 21.16 33.99
N GLU A 255 -0.18 21.38 34.60
CA GLU A 255 0.99 21.91 33.89
C GLU A 255 1.61 20.83 33.00
N ALA A 256 1.70 19.59 33.48
CA ALA A 256 2.14 18.45 32.67
C ALA A 256 1.26 18.24 31.43
N HIS A 257 -0.07 18.30 31.60
CA HIS A 257 -1.02 18.19 30.49
C HIS A 257 -0.83 19.31 29.45
N ARG A 258 -0.62 20.56 29.89
CA ARG A 258 -0.35 21.67 28.95
C ARG A 258 0.93 21.46 28.14
N ILE A 259 1.96 20.89 28.77
CA ILE A 259 3.21 20.54 28.07
C ILE A 259 2.95 19.45 27.02
N ALA A 260 2.15 18.44 27.36
CA ALA A 260 1.73 17.44 26.38
C ALA A 260 0.96 18.09 25.22
N ASP A 261 -0.03 18.94 25.48
CA ASP A 261 -0.79 19.63 24.43
C ASP A 261 0.13 20.40 23.45
N GLU A 262 1.11 21.15 23.99
CA GLU A 262 2.08 21.91 23.19
C GLU A 262 2.99 21.01 22.32
N VAL A 263 3.35 19.84 22.85
CA VAL A 263 4.17 18.84 22.16
C VAL A 263 3.37 18.13 21.08
N GLU A 264 2.14 17.73 21.42
CA GLU A 264 1.20 17.07 20.52
C GLU A 264 0.88 17.96 19.32
N GLU A 265 0.57 19.24 19.54
CA GLU A 265 0.34 20.20 18.44
C GLU A 265 1.54 20.24 17.48
N LYS A 266 2.77 20.36 17.99
CA LYS A 266 3.98 20.39 17.14
C LYS A 266 4.20 19.08 16.38
N MET A 267 3.89 17.93 16.99
CA MET A 267 3.97 16.64 16.31
C MET A 267 2.94 16.53 15.17
N MET A 268 1.71 17.01 15.39
CA MET A 268 0.66 17.02 14.36
C MET A 268 1.03 17.92 13.17
N GLU A 269 1.87 18.94 13.36
CA GLU A 269 2.35 19.80 12.29
C GLU A 269 3.36 19.13 11.36
N LEU A 270 4.02 18.05 11.78
CA LEU A 270 5.00 17.31 10.96
C LEU A 270 4.36 16.71 9.70
N ASP A 271 3.12 16.25 9.80
CA ASP A 271 2.34 15.81 8.64
C ASP A 271 0.85 16.10 8.82
N ARG A 272 0.40 17.25 8.27
CA ARG A 272 -1.00 17.68 8.30
C ARG A 272 -1.92 16.87 7.39
N LYS A 273 -1.40 15.96 6.56
CA LYS A 273 -2.22 15.10 5.69
C LYS A 273 -2.74 13.86 6.41
N LYS A 274 -2.07 13.44 7.49
CA LYS A 274 -2.44 12.29 8.29
C LYS A 274 -3.12 12.68 9.59
N ARG A 275 -3.93 11.76 10.12
CA ARG A 275 -4.42 11.85 11.48
C ARG A 275 -3.31 11.45 12.44
N TRP A 276 -3.36 11.96 13.66
CA TRP A 276 -2.41 11.63 14.71
C TRP A 276 -3.17 11.20 15.96
N ILE A 277 -2.73 10.10 16.56
CA ILE A 277 -3.16 9.67 17.90
C ILE A 277 -1.89 9.58 18.73
N ILE A 278 -1.78 10.47 19.70
CA ILE A 278 -0.59 10.61 20.53
C ILE A 278 -0.99 10.25 21.96
N THR A 279 -0.18 9.46 22.64
CA THR A 279 -0.45 9.00 24.01
C THR A 279 0.83 9.14 24.84
N PRO A 280 0.99 10.28 25.53
CA PRO A 280 2.11 10.48 26.45
C PRO A 280 1.84 9.79 27.79
N HIS A 281 2.86 9.14 28.32
CA HIS A 281 2.95 8.75 29.73
C HIS A 281 3.80 9.78 30.48
N PHE A 282 3.36 10.22 31.67
CA PHE A 282 4.05 11.27 32.43
C PHE A 282 4.85 10.67 33.58
N ASP A 283 6.17 10.76 33.48
CA ASP A 283 7.07 10.21 34.50
C ASP A 283 7.66 11.32 35.37
N PRO A 284 7.62 11.18 36.71
CA PRO A 284 8.17 12.18 37.63
C PRO A 284 9.71 12.12 37.73
N TYR A 285 10.32 11.04 37.27
CA TYR A 285 11.77 10.83 37.17
C TYR A 285 12.05 9.81 36.06
N ASP A 286 13.31 9.68 35.65
CA ASP A 286 13.65 8.73 34.59
C ASP A 286 13.67 7.29 35.12
N ASP A 287 12.63 6.52 34.77
CA ASP A 287 12.41 5.15 35.21
C ASP A 287 12.59 4.11 34.09
N GLU A 288 13.26 4.47 32.98
CA GLU A 288 13.48 3.59 31.82
C GLU A 288 14.06 2.23 32.23
N ALA A 289 15.06 2.22 33.11
CA ALA A 289 15.70 0.99 33.59
C ALA A 289 14.73 0.07 34.36
N VAL A 290 13.72 0.65 35.02
CA VAL A 290 12.68 -0.07 35.76
C VAL A 290 11.72 -0.71 34.77
N ASN A 291 11.29 0.08 33.79
CA ASN A 291 10.40 -0.33 32.72
C ASN A 291 11.03 -1.48 31.91
N ASP A 292 12.31 -1.39 31.58
CA ASP A 292 13.07 -2.45 30.90
C ASP A 292 13.20 -3.71 31.75
N ALA A 293 13.44 -3.58 33.05
CA ALA A 293 13.53 -4.74 33.94
C ALA A 293 12.18 -5.49 34.03
N ILE A 294 11.06 -4.75 34.12
CA ILE A 294 9.70 -5.32 34.16
C ILE A 294 9.36 -6.01 32.84
N LEU A 295 9.66 -5.36 31.70
CA LEU A 295 9.42 -5.94 30.38
C LEU A 295 10.16 -7.27 30.18
N ASN A 296 11.34 -7.40 30.78
CA ASN A 296 12.16 -8.61 30.77
C ASN A 296 11.80 -9.62 31.89
N GLY A 297 10.70 -9.39 32.63
CA GLY A 297 10.16 -10.33 33.62
C GLY A 297 10.67 -10.16 35.05
N THR A 298 11.38 -9.07 35.35
CA THR A 298 11.79 -8.75 36.73
C THR A 298 10.64 -8.09 37.47
N PRO A 299 10.19 -8.62 38.63
CA PRO A 299 9.15 -7.98 39.43
C PRO A 299 9.57 -6.58 39.89
N LEU A 300 8.61 -5.65 39.97
CA LEU A 300 8.85 -4.26 40.37
C LEU A 300 9.48 -4.11 41.77
N MET A 301 9.31 -5.10 42.65
CA MET A 301 9.97 -5.11 43.97
C MET A 301 11.46 -5.46 43.93
N GLU A 302 11.94 -6.01 42.81
CA GLU A 302 13.32 -6.47 42.62
C GLU A 302 14.11 -5.52 41.70
N THR A 303 13.50 -4.42 41.24
CA THR A 303 14.16 -3.46 40.35
C THR A 303 15.05 -2.46 41.11
N PRO A 304 16.15 -1.97 40.50
CA PRO A 304 17.13 -1.12 41.18
C PRO A 304 16.63 0.27 41.61
N SER A 305 15.37 0.63 41.37
CA SER A 305 14.77 1.93 41.69
C SER A 305 13.96 1.96 42.98
N ALA A 306 13.86 0.85 43.72
CA ALA A 306 13.25 0.87 45.06
C ALA A 306 13.95 1.84 46.04
N GLU A 307 15.10 2.41 45.65
CA GLU A 307 15.85 3.44 46.37
C GLU A 307 15.73 4.87 45.79
N VAL A 308 14.79 5.17 44.88
CA VAL A 308 14.52 6.56 44.48
C VAL A 308 13.93 7.31 45.67
N LYS A 309 14.82 7.88 46.50
CA LYS A 309 14.49 8.85 47.54
C LYS A 309 13.81 10.04 46.88
N ILE A 310 12.51 10.15 47.14
CA ILE A 310 11.71 11.37 47.02
C ILE A 310 12.40 12.49 47.79
#